data_AF-A0A957QMJ2-F1
#
_entry.id   AF-A0A957QMJ2-F1
#
_cell.length_a   1.000
_cell.length_b   1.000
_cell.length_c   1.000
_cell.angle_alpha   90.00
_cell.angle_beta   90.00
_cell.angle_gamma   90.00
#
_symmetry.space_group_name_H-M   'P 1'
#
loop_
_entity.id
_entity.type
_entity.pdbx_description
1 polymer ?
#
loop_
_entity_poly.entity_id
_entity_poly.type
_entity_poly.pdbx_seq_one_letter_code
_entity_poly.pdbx_strand_id
1 'polypeptide(L)'
;MPTLIIIVVVALKFVLPVLYLYFPFGAGWANFVLDTVDGDILIPLGLADSVYQPIDKAADYVAYIFMLIWAWKRPIWREMTVVFVLRTIGQALFFITG
;
A
#
# COMPACT_ATOMS: atom_id res chain seq x y z
N MET A 1 9.03 23.38 -1.56
CA MET A 1 8.41 22.60 -2.67
C MET A 1 8.58 21.08 -2.51
N PRO A 2 9.75 20.49 -2.22
CA PRO A 2 9.90 19.02 -2.13
C PRO A 2 9.02 18.38 -1.05
N THR A 3 8.87 19.04 0.11
CA THR A 3 8.01 18.57 1.21
C THR A 3 6.54 18.42 0.81
N LEU A 4 6.02 19.32 -0.03
CA LEU A 4 4.63 19.24 -0.49
C LEU A 4 4.41 18.00 -1.37
N ILE A 5 5.34 17.72 -2.28
CA ILE A 5 5.28 16.55 -3.16
C ILE A 5 5.34 15.26 -2.33
N ILE A 6 6.25 15.19 -1.36
CA ILE A 6 6.34 14.05 -0.43
C ILE A 6 5.02 13.82 0.28
N ILE A 7 4.42 14.87 0.86
CA ILE A 7 3.13 14.76 1.56
C ILE A 7 2.03 14.26 0.62
N VAL A 8 1.96 14.77 -0.60
CA VAL A 8 0.94 14.37 -1.59
C VAL A 8 1.13 12.90 -1.99
N VAL A 9 2.34 12.48 -2.32
CA VAL A 9 2.63 11.10 -2.73
C VAL A 9 2.31 10.13 -1.58
N VAL A 10 2.78 10.43 -0.36
CA VAL A 10 2.49 9.61 0.82
C VAL A 10 0.98 9.56 1.09
N ALA A 11 0.27 10.68 1.01
CA ALA A 11 -1.18 10.70 1.20
C ALA A 11 -1.90 9.84 0.14
N LEU A 12 -1.48 9.90 -1.13
CA LEU A 12 -2.04 9.10 -2.21
C LEU A 12 -1.89 7.59 -1.94
N LYS A 13 -0.76 7.15 -1.35
CA LYS A 13 -0.56 5.74 -0.97
C LYS A 13 -1.62 5.23 0.02
N PHE A 14 -2.20 6.10 0.85
CA PHE A 14 -3.27 5.72 1.79
C PHE A 14 -4.67 5.95 1.22
N VAL A 15 -4.86 6.96 0.37
CA VAL A 15 -6.18 7.30 -0.20
C VAL A 15 -6.59 6.33 -1.31
N LEU A 16 -5.66 5.90 -2.17
CA LEU A 16 -5.97 5.00 -3.29
C LEU A 16 -6.55 3.65 -2.83
N PRO A 17 -6.03 2.98 -1.79
CA PRO A 17 -6.65 1.80 -1.19
C PRO A 17 -8.11 1.96 -0.79
N VAL A 18 -8.50 3.12 -0.24
CA VAL A 18 -9.88 3.39 0.18
C VAL A 18 -10.84 3.30 -1.02
N LEU A 19 -10.36 3.70 -2.19
CA LEU A 19 -11.14 3.70 -3.42
C LEU A 19 -11.35 2.29 -4.01
N TYR A 20 -10.65 1.25 -3.53
CA TYR A 20 -10.87 -0.14 -3.95
C TYR A 20 -12.33 -0.58 -3.75
N LEU A 21 -12.99 -0.03 -2.73
CA LEU A 21 -14.38 -0.36 -2.40
C LEU A 21 -15.36 0.04 -3.52
N TYR A 22 -15.05 1.11 -4.25
CA TYR A 22 -15.92 1.69 -5.28
C TYR A 22 -15.41 1.43 -6.70
N PHE A 23 -14.09 1.53 -6.91
CA PHE A 23 -13.45 1.44 -8.22
C PHE A 23 -12.27 0.46 -8.19
N PRO A 24 -12.49 -0.85 -7.91
CA PRO A 24 -11.42 -1.80 -7.61
C PRO A 24 -10.35 -1.90 -8.70
N PHE A 25 -10.76 -1.92 -9.98
CA PHE A 25 -9.80 -1.97 -11.09
C PHE A 25 -9.05 -0.66 -11.27
N GLY A 26 -9.75 0.48 -11.34
CA GLY A 26 -9.11 1.78 -11.58
C GLY A 26 -8.19 2.19 -10.44
N ALA A 27 -8.68 2.07 -9.20
CA ALA A 27 -7.89 2.37 -8.01
C ALA A 27 -6.76 1.36 -7.81
N GLY A 28 -6.98 0.08 -8.10
CA GLY A 28 -5.92 -0.95 -8.04
C GLY A 28 -4.77 -0.65 -9.01
N TRP A 29 -5.08 -0.31 -10.27
CA TRP A 29 -4.08 0.08 -11.25
C TRP A 29 -3.37 1.38 -10.87
N ALA A 30 -4.10 2.39 -10.40
CA ALA A 30 -3.50 3.64 -9.96
C ALA A 30 -2.55 3.42 -8.76
N ASN A 31 -2.95 2.58 -7.80
CA ASN A 31 -2.11 2.21 -6.67
C ASN A 31 -0.86 1.47 -7.13
N PHE A 32 -1.01 0.48 -8.01
CA PHE A 32 0.12 -0.26 -8.57
C PHE A 32 1.14 0.64 -9.28
N VAL A 33 0.67 1.59 -10.09
CA VAL A 33 1.56 2.55 -10.76
C VAL A 33 2.28 3.41 -9.74
N LEU A 34 1.57 3.96 -8.75
CA LEU A 34 2.17 4.79 -7.70
C LEU A 34 3.25 4.02 -6.92
N ASP A 35 2.93 2.80 -6.51
CA ASP A 35 3.79 1.89 -5.74
C ASP A 35 5.05 1.45 -6.50
N THR A 36 5.01 1.49 -7.84
CA THR A 36 6.18 1.19 -8.68
C THR A 36 7.17 2.35 -8.73
N VAL A 37 6.68 3.60 -8.63
CA VAL A 37 7.50 4.80 -8.92
C VAL A 37 7.74 5.68 -7.69
N ASP A 38 7.08 5.43 -6.57
CA ASP A 38 7.15 6.30 -5.41
C ASP A 38 8.49 6.28 -4.69
N GLY A 39 9.20 5.15 -4.64
CA GLY A 39 10.59 5.11 -4.17
C GLY A 39 11.50 6.02 -5.00
N ASP A 40 11.35 5.95 -6.33
CA ASP A 40 12.09 6.78 -7.30
C ASP A 40 11.72 8.26 -7.22
N ILE A 41 10.55 8.59 -6.66
CA ILE A 41 10.13 9.98 -6.43
C ILE A 41 10.58 10.45 -5.04
N LEU A 42 10.31 9.68 -3.99
CA LEU A 42 10.43 10.11 -2.60
C LEU A 42 11.88 10.13 -2.10
N ILE A 43 12.70 9.13 -2.47
CA ILE A 43 14.09 9.05 -2.01
C ILE A 43 14.92 10.22 -2.56
N PRO A 44 14.88 10.54 -3.87
CA PRO A 44 15.61 11.71 -4.40
C PRO A 44 15.11 13.06 -3.88
N LEU A 45 13.86 13.14 -3.42
CA LEU A 45 13.29 14.34 -2.78
C LEU A 45 13.73 14.52 -1.32
N GLY A 46 14.52 13.58 -0.78
CA GLY A 46 15.12 13.68 0.55
C GLY A 46 14.42 12.84 1.62
N LEU A 47 13.48 11.96 1.26
CA LEU A 47 12.95 10.98 2.19
C LEU A 47 13.97 9.85 2.39
N ALA A 48 14.57 9.76 3.57
CA ALA A 48 15.53 8.71 3.88
C ALA A 48 14.90 7.32 3.66
N ASP A 49 15.64 6.38 3.07
CA ASP A 49 15.16 5.03 2.80
C ASP A 49 14.65 4.33 4.08
N SER A 50 15.33 4.53 5.21
CA SER A 50 14.91 4.03 6.52
C SER A 50 13.56 4.58 7.03
N VAL A 51 13.09 5.70 6.48
CA VAL A 51 11.78 6.29 6.76
C VAL A 51 10.77 5.91 5.67
N TYR A 52 11.20 5.85 4.42
CA TYR A 52 10.39 5.43 3.29
C TYR A 52 9.91 3.98 3.43
N GLN A 53 10.80 3.03 3.74
CA GLN A 53 10.47 1.60 3.79
C GLN A 53 9.34 1.28 4.79
N PRO A 54 9.34 1.80 6.04
CA PRO A 54 8.21 1.60 6.94
C PRO A 54 6.89 2.22 6.45
N ILE A 55 6.95 3.40 5.81
CA ILE A 55 5.77 4.07 5.25
C ILE A 55 5.18 3.26 4.11
N ASP A 56 6.05 2.78 3.22
CA ASP A 56 5.69 1.89 2.11
C ASP A 56 4.96 0.65 2.62
N LYS A 57 5.57 -0.09 3.55
CA LYS A 57 5.00 -1.28 4.17
C LYS A 57 3.66 -1.03 4.86
N ALA A 58 3.53 0.11 5.55
CA ALA A 58 2.28 0.49 6.20
C ALA A 58 1.18 0.76 5.17
N ALA A 59 1.48 1.47 4.08
CA ALA A 59 0.52 1.73 3.01
C ALA A 59 0.10 0.43 2.29
N ASP A 60 1.07 -0.44 2.02
CA ASP A 60 0.87 -1.80 1.50
C ASP A 60 -0.15 -2.59 2.34
N TYR A 61 0.03 -2.53 3.67
CA TYR A 61 -0.87 -3.21 4.61
C TYR A 61 -2.29 -2.63 4.58
N VAL A 62 -2.42 -1.31 4.46
CA VAL A 62 -3.73 -0.65 4.28
C VAL A 62 -4.39 -1.12 2.98
N ALA A 63 -3.64 -1.23 1.88
CA ALA A 63 -4.14 -1.82 0.63
C ALA A 63 -4.67 -3.24 0.82
N TYR A 64 -3.96 -4.09 1.58
CA TYR A 64 -4.40 -5.46 1.87
C TYR A 64 -5.70 -5.49 2.69
N ILE A 65 -5.85 -4.60 3.67
CA ILE A 65 -7.10 -4.49 4.45
C ILE A 65 -8.27 -4.14 3.54
N PHE A 66 -8.13 -3.13 2.68
CA PHE A 66 -9.22 -2.71 1.80
C PHE A 66 -9.58 -3.77 0.75
N MET A 67 -8.59 -4.52 0.23
CA MET A 67 -8.85 -5.67 -0.62
C MET A 67 -9.64 -6.78 0.10
N LEU A 68 -9.29 -7.06 1.37
CA LEU A 68 -10.01 -8.04 2.18
C LEU A 68 -11.46 -7.59 2.45
N ILE A 69 -11.67 -6.31 2.81
CA ILE A 69 -13.00 -5.73 3.01
C ILE A 69 -13.83 -5.83 1.72
N TRP A 70 -13.24 -5.49 0.57
CA TRP A 70 -13.92 -5.59 -0.72
C TRP A 70 -14.30 -7.04 -1.09
N ALA A 71 -13.45 -8.01 -0.72
CA ALA A 71 -13.64 -9.42 -0.99
C ALA A 71 -14.66 -10.11 -0.06
N TRP A 72 -14.94 -9.56 1.14
CA TRP A 72 -15.72 -10.21 2.21
C TRP A 72 -17.06 -10.82 1.74
N LYS A 73 -17.80 -10.13 0.87
CA LYS A 73 -19.12 -10.59 0.36
C LYS A 73 -19.04 -11.23 -1.03
N ARG A 74 -17.84 -11.59 -1.50
CA ARG A 74 -17.61 -12.13 -2.84
C ARG A 74 -17.13 -13.58 -2.75
N PRO A 75 -17.27 -14.38 -3.82
CA PRO A 75 -16.83 -15.78 -3.82
C PRO A 75 -15.35 -15.96 -3.47
N ILE A 76 -14.52 -14.94 -3.78
CA ILE A 76 -13.07 -14.91 -3.59
C ILE A 76 -12.60 -14.65 -2.13
N TRP A 77 -13.51 -14.59 -1.16
CA TRP A 77 -13.17 -14.17 0.21
C TRP A 77 -12.17 -15.12 0.87
N ARG A 78 -12.22 -16.42 0.57
CA ARG A 78 -11.32 -17.43 1.15
C ARG A 78 -9.90 -17.26 0.65
N GLU A 79 -9.76 -17.12 -0.66
CA GLU A 79 -8.51 -16.88 -1.35
C GLU A 79 -7.88 -15.58 -0.86
N MET A 80 -8.68 -14.51 -0.75
CA MET A 80 -8.20 -13.22 -0.24
C MET A 80 -7.79 -13.31 1.23
N THR A 81 -8.48 -14.09 2.05
CA THR A 81 -8.10 -14.29 3.46
C THR A 81 -6.76 -15.01 3.58
N VAL A 82 -6.54 -16.06 2.78
CA VAL A 82 -5.25 -16.78 2.75
C VAL A 82 -4.12 -15.85 2.32
N VAL A 83 -4.31 -15.09 1.24
CA VAL A 83 -3.32 -14.12 0.77
C VAL A 83 -3.07 -13.04 1.83
N PHE A 84 -4.11 -12.53 2.50
CA PHE A 84 -3.99 -11.55 3.57
C PHE A 84 -3.17 -12.07 4.75
N VAL A 85 -3.41 -13.31 5.19
CA VAL A 85 -2.64 -13.93 6.28
C VAL A 85 -1.17 -14.09 5.88
N LEU A 86 -0.89 -14.59 4.67
CA LEU A 86 0.49 -14.72 4.16
C LEU A 86 1.20 -13.35 4.10
N ARG A 87 0.50 -12.32 3.62
CA ARG A 87 1.02 -10.95 3.59
C ARG A 87 1.27 -10.40 4.99
N THR A 88 0.37 -10.66 5.94
CA THR A 88 0.53 -10.24 7.35
C THR A 88 1.77 -10.87 7.99
N ILE A 89 2.02 -12.16 7.73
CA ILE A 89 3.24 -12.84 8.21
C ILE A 89 4.49 -12.20 7.59
N GLY A 90 4.50 -11.96 6.27
CA GLY A 90 5.62 -11.31 5.59
C GLY A 90 5.91 -9.91 6.14
N GLN A 91 4.86 -9.12 6.40
CA GLN A 91 4.97 -7.79 7.01
C GLN A 91 5.52 -7.88 8.43
N ALA A 92 5.00 -8.80 9.25
CA ALA A 92 5.50 -8.99 10.61
C ALA A 92 6.97 -9.42 10.64
N LEU A 93 7.39 -10.31 9.73
CA LEU A 93 8.79 -10.71 9.60
C LEU A 93 9.69 -9.52 9.24
N PHE A 94 9.28 -8.67 8.28
CA PHE A 94 10.03 -7.48 7.90
C PHE A 94 10.28 -6.55 9.11
N PHE A 95 9.26 -6.26 9.91
CA PHE A 95 9.41 -5.43 11.11
C PHE A 95 10.28 -6.07 12.21
N ILE A 96 10.42 -7.39 12.24
CA ILE A 96 11.26 -8.11 13.21
C ILE A 96 12.72 -8.18 12.73
N THR A 97 12.94 -8.41 11.44
CA THR A 97 14.28 -8.65 10.90
C THR A 97 15.01 -7.38 10.49
N GLY A 98 14.28 -6.30 10.17
CA GLY A 98 14.85 -5.07 9.62
C GLY A 98 15.13 -5.21 8.13
#